data_AF-A0A5K1G4S7-F1
#
_entry.id   AF-A0A5K1G4S7-F1
#
_cell.length_a   1.000
_cell.length_b   1.000
_cell.length_c   1.000
_cell.angle_alpha   90.00
_cell.angle_beta   90.00
_cell.angle_gamma   90.00
#
_symmetry.space_group_name_H-M   'P 1'
#
loop_
_entity.id
_entity.type
_entity.pdbx_description
1 polymer ?
#
loop_
_entity_poly.entity_id
_entity_poly.type
_entity_poly.pdbx_seq_one_letter_code
_entity_poly.pdbx_strand_id
1 'polypeptide(L)' 'EWWKADVMAVLQQGLQTGGEFNLSDAYTINGQPGDLYPCSKP' A
#
# COMPACT_ATOMS: atom_id res chain seq x y z
N GLU A 1 4.13 -2.32 -5.01
CA GLU A 1 3.04 -2.17 -4.03
C GLU A 1 2.85 -0.69 -3.74
N TRP A 2 1.64 -0.29 -3.33
CA TRP A 2 1.25 1.08 -3.01
C TRP A 2 0.27 1.08 -1.82
N TRP A 3 0.47 2.00 -0.87
CA TRP A 3 -0.44 2.29 0.23
C TRP A 3 -0.98 3.71 0.07
N LYS A 4 -2.27 3.90 0.35
CA LYS A 4 -2.89 5.24 0.49
C LYS A 4 -2.45 5.92 1.78
N ALA A 5 -2.15 5.13 2.81
CA ALA A 5 -1.58 5.61 4.05
C ALA A 5 -0.08 5.93 3.89
N ASP A 6 0.43 6.80 4.76
CA ASP A 6 1.87 7.04 4.88
C ASP A 6 2.58 5.73 5.28
N VAL A 7 3.60 5.35 4.52
CA VAL A 7 4.36 4.10 4.72
C VAL A 7 5.07 4.07 6.08
N MET A 8 5.51 5.21 6.59
CA MET A 8 6.11 5.31 7.92
C MET A 8 5.09 5.09 9.02
N ALA A 9 3.83 5.50 8.82
CA ALA A 9 2.76 5.22 9.76
C ALA A 9 2.42 3.71 9.78
N VAL A 10 2.36 3.06 8.62
CA VAL A 10 2.17 1.60 8.52
C VAL A 10 3.29 0.85 9.24
N LEU A 11 4.54 1.27 9.03
CA LEU A 11 5.70 0.72 9.72
C LEU A 11 5.60 0.90 11.24
N GLN A 12 5.33 2.12 11.70
CA GLN A 12 5.22 2.43 13.13
C GLN A 12 4.13 1.62 13.81
N GLN A 13 2.99 1.42 13.16
CA GLN A 13 1.91 0.60 13.69
C GLN A 13 2.35 -0.86 13.88
N GLY A 14 3.02 -1.45 12.88
CA GLY A 14 3.54 -2.82 12.99
C GLY A 14 4.57 -2.95 14.11
N LEU A 15 5.49 -2.00 14.23
CA LEU A 15 6.48 -1.99 15.31
C LEU A 15 5.86 -1.83 16.70
N GLN A 16 4.83 -0.99 16.84
CA GLN A 16 4.15 -0.75 18.12
C GLN A 16 3.32 -1.95 18.57
N THR A 17 2.68 -2.64 17.63
CA THR A 17 1.80 -3.78 17.93
C THR A 17 2.53 -5.12 17.97
N GLY A 18 3.72 -5.20 17.36
CA GLY A 18 4.44 -6.45 17.14
C GLY A 18 3.78 -7.39 16.13
N GLY A 19 2.73 -6.91 15.44
CA GLY A 19 1.97 -7.68 14.44
C GLY A 19 2.48 -7.45 13.02
N GLU A 20 1.81 -8.10 12.06
CA GLU A 20 2.07 -7.91 10.64
C GLU A 20 1.71 -6.48 10.17
N PHE A 21 2.35 -6.03 9.09
CA PHE A 21 2.00 -4.75 8.47
C PHE A 21 0.65 -4.83 7.74
N ASN A 22 -0.03 -3.69 7.65
CA ASN A 22 -1.25 -3.57 6.85
C ASN A 22 -0.96 -3.92 5.39
N LEU A 23 -1.86 -4.71 4.77
CA LEU A 23 -1.80 -5.01 3.35
C LEU A 23 -1.80 -3.73 2.49
N SER A 24 -1.11 -3.78 1.36
CA SER A 24 -1.08 -2.70 0.38
C SER A 24 -2.44 -2.49 -0.27
N ASP A 25 -2.75 -1.24 -0.63
CA ASP A 25 -3.96 -0.89 -1.37
C ASP A 25 -3.88 -1.34 -2.83
N ALA A 26 -2.66 -1.44 -3.38
CA ALA A 26 -2.45 -1.96 -4.73
C ALA A 26 -1.08 -2.60 -4.95
N TYR A 27 -1.04 -3.61 -5.82
CA TYR A 27 0.18 -4.01 -6.49
C TYR A 27 0.45 -3.08 -7.68
N THR A 28 1.71 -2.92 -8.04
CA THR A 28 2.11 -1.96 -9.07
C THR A 28 3.12 -2.57 -10.02
N ILE A 29 3.01 -2.25 -11.30
CA ILE A 29 4.04 -2.50 -12.31
C ILE A 29 4.59 -1.12 -12.72
N ASN A 30 5.90 -0.89 -12.53
CA ASN A 30 6.56 0.39 -12.80
C ASN A 30 5.86 1.61 -12.13
N GLY A 31 5.37 1.44 -10.91
CA GLY A 31 4.69 2.49 -10.15
C GLY A 31 3.22 2.72 -10.53
N GLN A 32 2.65 1.95 -11.47
CA GLN A 32 1.25 2.04 -11.87
C GLN A 32 0.45 0.84 -11.35
N PRO A 33 -0.68 1.05 -10.67
CA PRO A 33 -1.56 -0.04 -10.22
C PRO A 33 -2.21 -0.84 -11.36
N GLY A 34 -2.61 -0.14 -12.42
CA GLY A 34 -3.29 -0.73 -13.58
C GLY A 34 -4.81 -0.81 -13.45
N ASP A 35 -5.45 -1.30 -14.51
CA ASP A 35 -6.88 -1.11 -14.80
C ASP A 35 -7.87 -1.70 -13.79
N LEU A 36 -7.42 -2.66 -12.98
CA LEU A 36 -8.25 -3.31 -11.97
C LEU A 36 -8.33 -2.52 -10.66
N TYR A 37 -7.52 -1.48 -10.50
CA TYR A 37 -7.56 -0.58 -9.36
C TYR A 37 -8.33 0.72 -9.70
N PRO A 38 -9.09 1.28 -8.74
CA PRO A 38 -9.79 2.53 -8.94
C PRO A 38 -8.86 3.66 -9.41
N CYS A 39 -9.35 4.50 -10.33
CA CYS A 39 -8.67 5.70 -10.82
C CYS A 39 -7.29 5.46 -11.47
N SER A 40 -6.98 4.23 -11.87
CA SER A 40 -5.66 3.84 -12.41
C SER A 40 -5.73 3.32 -13.85
N LYS A 41 -6.90 3.45 -14.49
CA LYS A 41 -7.08 3.21 -15.93
C LYS A 41 -6.49 4.39 -16.74
N PRO A 42 -6.02 4.17 -17.96
CA PRO A 42 -5.48 5.22 -18.85
C PRO A 42 -6.45 6.38 -19.08
#